data_AF-A0A957Q7U5-F1
#
_entry.id   AF-A0A957Q7U5-F1
#
_cell.length_a   1.000
_cell.length_b   1.000
_cell.length_c   1.000
_cell.angle_alpha   90.00
_cell.angle_beta   90.00
_cell.angle_gamma   90.00
#
_symmetry.space_group_name_H-M   'P 1'
#
loop_
_entity.id
_entity.type
_entity.pdbx_description
1 polymer ?
#
loop_
_entity_poly.entity_id
_entity_poly.type
_entity_poly.pdbx_seq_one_letter_code
_entity_poly.pdbx_strand_id
1 'polypeptide(L)'
;NVLFVLVIVAILYTTPWDNYLVATNVWWYDPALVTGIVLGWVPIEEYTFFVVQTLFTSLWLLALARRLPVHQSPVTAKGEETNRQRAVDGRRLRFGAVALLAPVWLASLVLLLGDWQPGTYLALELVWALPPILFQLGFGADILWQHRRLVFWSLVPTTLYLAATDTVAIGSGTWTIDPAQSTGILIGTLPIEELIFFLVTNTLVVFGTILVLAKASQERVSPTLRHRLRAITSTPQQQMISLPSEDRAAAQAVRRNPIARRAP
;
A
#
# COMPACT_ATOMS: atom_id res chain seq x y z
N ASN A 1 10.50 -4.64 -10.12
CA ASN A 1 11.20 -4.36 -8.84
C ASN A 1 10.28 -3.71 -7.82
N VAL A 2 9.73 -2.50 -8.04
CA VAL A 2 8.81 -1.85 -7.06
C VAL A 2 7.63 -2.74 -6.64
N LEU A 3 6.84 -3.27 -7.59
CA LEU A 3 5.66 -4.10 -7.27
C LEU A 3 6.02 -5.35 -6.46
N PHE A 4 7.13 -6.00 -6.80
CA PHE A 4 7.61 -7.17 -6.07
C PHE A 4 7.94 -6.84 -4.61
N VAL A 5 8.62 -5.71 -4.36
CA VAL A 5 8.90 -5.25 -2.99
C VAL A 5 7.61 -4.93 -2.24
N LEU A 6 6.64 -4.27 -2.88
CA LEU A 6 5.35 -3.97 -2.26
C LEU A 6 4.59 -5.24 -1.88
N VAL A 7 4.58 -6.26 -2.75
CA VAL A 7 3.95 -7.56 -2.46
C VAL A 7 4.61 -8.25 -1.26
N ILE A 8 5.93 -8.26 -1.18
CA ILE A 8 6.64 -8.83 -0.02
C ILE A 8 6.29 -8.08 1.25
N VAL A 9 6.29 -6.73 1.21
CA VAL A 9 5.93 -5.92 2.37
C VAL A 9 4.49 -6.18 2.80
N ALA A 10 3.55 -6.27 1.84
CA ALA A 10 2.15 -6.57 2.13
C ALA A 10 2.00 -7.93 2.81
N ILE A 11 2.61 -8.99 2.27
CA ILE A 11 2.58 -10.32 2.89
C ILE A 11 3.16 -10.25 4.31
N LEU A 12 4.38 -9.74 4.48
CA LEU A 12 5.05 -9.75 5.78
C LEU A 12 4.33 -8.91 6.83
N TYR A 13 3.72 -7.78 6.42
CA TYR A 13 3.06 -6.86 7.33
C TYR A 13 1.64 -7.30 7.70
N THR A 14 0.91 -7.90 6.77
CA THR A 14 -0.49 -8.33 6.97
C THR A 14 -0.57 -9.70 7.66
N THR A 15 0.35 -10.63 7.36
CA THR A 15 0.34 -12.00 7.91
C THR A 15 0.09 -12.08 9.42
N PRO A 16 0.85 -11.38 10.30
CA PRO A 16 0.64 -11.52 11.74
C PRO A 16 -0.69 -10.95 12.23
N TRP A 17 -1.16 -9.86 11.62
CA TRP A 17 -2.44 -9.24 11.95
C TRP A 17 -3.60 -10.15 11.55
N ASP A 18 -3.54 -10.69 10.34
CA ASP A 18 -4.63 -11.49 9.79
C ASP A 18 -4.77 -12.84 10.50
N ASN A 19 -3.63 -13.49 10.81
CA ASN A 19 -3.62 -14.69 11.64
C ASN A 19 -4.18 -14.43 13.04
N TYR A 20 -3.93 -13.25 13.61
CA TYR A 20 -4.52 -12.89 14.90
C TYR A 20 -6.04 -12.79 14.80
N LEU A 21 -6.58 -12.11 13.78
CA LEU A 21 -8.03 -11.98 13.60
C LEU A 21 -8.74 -13.33 13.50
N VAL A 22 -8.20 -14.25 12.71
CA VAL A 22 -8.78 -15.60 12.56
C VAL A 22 -8.59 -16.42 13.84
N ALA A 23 -7.43 -16.34 14.48
CA ALA A 23 -7.18 -17.06 15.74
C ALA A 23 -8.09 -16.61 16.89
N THR A 24 -8.51 -15.35 16.91
CA THR A 24 -9.43 -14.78 17.92
C THR A 24 -10.88 -14.75 17.46
N ASN A 25 -11.22 -15.42 16.35
CA ASN A 25 -12.58 -15.50 15.79
C ASN A 25 -13.21 -14.13 15.50
N VAL A 26 -12.43 -13.09 15.17
CA VAL A 26 -13.01 -11.84 14.64
C VAL A 26 -13.73 -12.13 13.33
N TRP A 27 -13.18 -13.06 12.55
CA TRP A 27 -13.79 -13.65 11.37
C TRP A 27 -13.22 -15.04 11.10
N TRP A 28 -13.91 -15.83 10.30
CA TRP A 28 -13.49 -17.19 9.92
C TRP A 28 -14.01 -17.59 8.54
N TYR A 29 -13.40 -18.62 7.96
CA TYR A 29 -13.76 -19.18 6.65
C TYR A 29 -14.60 -20.46 6.80
N ASP A 30 -15.45 -20.74 5.81
CA ASP A 30 -16.05 -22.06 5.67
C ASP A 30 -15.01 -23.06 5.12
N PRO A 31 -14.66 -24.13 5.86
CA PRO A 31 -13.70 -25.14 5.41
C PRO A 31 -14.09 -25.83 4.09
N ALA A 32 -15.37 -25.84 3.72
CA ALA A 32 -15.85 -26.42 2.47
C ALA A 32 -15.61 -25.51 1.25
N LEU A 33 -15.32 -24.23 1.47
CA LEU A 33 -15.16 -23.21 0.41
C LEU A 33 -13.70 -22.75 0.23
N VAL A 34 -12.76 -23.37 0.95
CA VAL A 34 -11.32 -23.14 0.82
C VAL A 34 -10.59 -24.44 0.47
N THR A 35 -9.37 -24.35 -0.06
CA THR A 35 -8.58 -25.52 -0.50
C THR A 35 -8.06 -26.39 0.64
N GLY A 36 -8.17 -25.92 1.89
CA GLY A 36 -7.67 -26.61 3.08
C GLY A 36 -6.17 -26.45 3.32
N ILE A 37 -5.44 -25.71 2.47
CA ILE A 37 -4.04 -25.35 2.73
C ILE A 37 -4.04 -24.13 3.65
N VAL A 38 -3.55 -24.31 4.88
CA VAL A 38 -3.53 -23.26 5.91
C VAL A 38 -2.09 -22.92 6.28
N LEU A 39 -1.78 -21.61 6.37
CA LEU A 39 -0.52 -21.09 6.89
C LEU A 39 -0.81 -20.36 8.20
N GLY A 40 -0.51 -21.02 9.32
CA GLY A 40 -0.94 -20.57 10.65
C GLY A 40 -2.41 -20.90 10.88
N TRP A 41 -3.27 -19.88 10.91
CA TRP A 41 -4.73 -20.00 11.02
C TRP A 41 -5.47 -19.67 9.72
N VAL A 42 -4.77 -19.03 8.78
CA VAL A 42 -5.38 -18.43 7.60
C VAL A 42 -5.18 -19.32 6.36
N PRO A 43 -6.23 -19.55 5.54
CA PRO A 43 -6.13 -20.27 4.27
C PRO A 43 -5.20 -19.58 3.26
N ILE A 44 -4.61 -20.36 2.33
CA ILE A 44 -3.69 -19.85 1.30
C ILE A 44 -4.35 -18.84 0.33
N GLU A 45 -5.67 -18.91 0.19
CA GLU A 45 -6.49 -17.99 -0.59
C GLU A 45 -6.34 -16.55 -0.12
N GLU A 46 -6.22 -16.33 1.19
CA GLU A 46 -6.06 -14.99 1.76
C GLU A 46 -4.68 -14.40 1.47
N TYR A 47 -3.62 -15.23 1.54
CA TYR A 47 -2.29 -14.81 1.09
C TYR A 47 -2.27 -14.51 -0.41
N THR A 48 -3.05 -15.25 -1.19
CA THR A 48 -3.25 -14.95 -2.62
C THR A 48 -3.97 -13.62 -2.78
N PHE A 49 -4.98 -13.33 -1.97
CA PHE A 49 -5.65 -12.03 -1.94
C PHE A 49 -4.67 -10.89 -1.63
N PHE A 50 -3.78 -11.01 -0.63
CA PHE A 50 -2.77 -9.97 -0.35
C PHE A 50 -1.93 -9.63 -1.58
N VAL A 51 -1.50 -10.66 -2.32
CA VAL A 51 -0.73 -10.51 -3.56
C VAL A 51 -1.58 -9.86 -4.65
N VAL A 52 -2.78 -10.39 -4.90
CA VAL A 52 -3.67 -9.95 -5.97
C VAL A 52 -4.14 -8.52 -5.73
N GLN A 53 -4.57 -8.16 -4.52
CA GLN A 53 -4.96 -6.80 -4.17
C GLN A 53 -3.81 -5.83 -4.39
N THR A 54 -2.61 -6.14 -3.89
CA THR A 54 -1.43 -5.28 -4.05
C THR A 54 -1.13 -5.04 -5.52
N LEU A 55 -1.13 -6.11 -6.33
CA LEU A 55 -0.90 -6.01 -7.77
C LEU A 55 -2.01 -5.24 -8.48
N PHE A 56 -3.27 -5.56 -8.20
CA PHE A 56 -4.44 -4.92 -8.79
C PHE A 56 -4.42 -3.41 -8.54
N THR A 57 -4.31 -2.99 -7.28
CA THR A 57 -4.34 -1.59 -6.89
C THR A 57 -3.14 -0.83 -7.45
N SER A 58 -1.92 -1.39 -7.38
CA SER A 58 -0.75 -0.73 -7.95
C SER A 58 -0.78 -0.67 -9.49
N LEU A 59 -1.24 -1.73 -10.18
CA LEU A 59 -1.34 -1.73 -11.65
C LEU A 59 -2.41 -0.77 -12.14
N TRP A 60 -3.56 -0.70 -11.46
CA TRP A 60 -4.61 0.29 -11.71
C TRP A 60 -4.07 1.72 -11.59
N LEU A 61 -3.38 2.00 -10.48
CA LEU A 61 -2.71 3.29 -10.28
C LEU A 61 -1.71 3.60 -11.40
N LEU A 62 -0.87 2.65 -11.78
CA LEU A 62 0.11 2.85 -12.86
C LEU A 62 -0.57 3.09 -14.21
N ALA A 63 -1.71 2.45 -14.49
CA ALA A 63 -2.50 2.71 -15.68
C ALA A 63 -3.08 4.14 -15.67
N LEU A 64 -3.60 4.59 -14.53
CA LEU A 64 -4.09 5.96 -14.34
C LEU A 64 -2.99 7.01 -14.43
N ALA A 65 -1.81 6.73 -13.87
CA ALA A 65 -0.66 7.65 -13.88
C ALA A 65 -0.19 7.98 -15.31
N ARG A 66 -0.40 7.07 -16.27
CA ARG A 66 -0.13 7.33 -17.69
C ARG A 66 -1.14 8.28 -18.35
N ARG A 67 -2.33 8.44 -17.77
CA ARG A 67 -3.44 9.21 -18.33
C ARG A 67 -3.69 10.52 -17.60
N LEU A 68 -3.31 10.62 -16.33
CA LEU A 68 -3.53 11.79 -15.49
C LEU A 68 -2.26 12.65 -15.44
N PRO A 69 -2.28 13.89 -15.96
CA PRO A 69 -1.12 14.77 -15.92
C PRO A 69 -0.82 15.20 -14.48
N VAL A 70 0.46 15.11 -14.10
CA VAL A 70 0.96 15.69 -12.84
C VAL A 70 1.24 17.17 -13.08
N HIS A 71 0.57 18.05 -12.34
CA HIS A 71 0.87 19.48 -12.39
C HIS A 71 2.24 19.74 -11.74
N GLN A 72 3.25 20.00 -12.55
CA GLN A 72 4.53 20.55 -12.10
C GLN A 72 4.60 22.02 -12.52
N SER A 73 4.63 22.93 -11.54
CA SER A 73 4.81 24.35 -11.86
C SER A 73 6.29 24.66 -12.12
N PRO A 74 6.64 25.35 -13.23
CA PRO A 74 8.03 25.69 -13.56
C PRO A 74 8.66 26.65 -12.55
N VAL A 75 9.97 26.53 -12.35
CA VAL A 75 10.78 27.37 -11.44
C VAL A 75 11.30 28.58 -12.21
N THR A 76 10.88 29.79 -11.81
CA THR A 76 11.41 31.08 -12.31
C THR A 76 12.22 31.77 -11.20
N ALA A 77 12.75 32.99 -11.39
CA ALA A 77 13.47 33.74 -10.34
C ALA A 77 12.57 34.18 -9.16
N LYS A 78 11.26 34.36 -9.39
CA LYS A 78 10.23 34.36 -8.31
C LYS A 78 10.13 33.02 -7.57
N GLY A 79 10.82 32.00 -8.09
CA GLY A 79 10.79 30.62 -7.65
C GLY A 79 11.60 30.33 -6.41
N GLU A 80 12.59 31.14 -6.01
CA GLU A 80 13.31 30.90 -4.73
C GLU A 80 12.43 31.19 -3.52
N GLU A 81 11.76 32.34 -3.51
CA GLU A 81 10.80 32.72 -2.47
C GLU A 81 9.57 31.80 -2.51
N THR A 82 9.09 31.49 -3.73
CA THR A 82 8.03 30.48 -3.93
C THR A 82 8.46 29.08 -3.47
N ASN A 83 9.73 28.69 -3.62
CA ASN A 83 10.22 27.39 -3.17
C ASN A 83 10.34 27.32 -1.65
N ARG A 84 10.79 28.40 -0.98
CA ARG A 84 10.74 28.49 0.49
C ARG A 84 9.32 28.41 1.00
N GLN A 85 8.39 29.15 0.38
CA GLN A 85 6.98 29.11 0.76
C GLN A 85 6.38 27.71 0.55
N ARG A 86 6.62 27.06 -0.60
CA ARG A 86 6.21 25.67 -0.86
C ARG A 86 6.79 24.67 0.13
N ALA A 87 8.04 24.86 0.58
CA ALA A 87 8.65 24.02 1.59
C ALA A 87 7.97 24.19 2.96
N VAL A 88 7.60 25.42 3.33
CA VAL A 88 6.82 25.71 4.54
C VAL A 88 5.43 25.11 4.43
N ASP A 89 4.73 25.32 3.32
CA ASP A 89 3.39 24.78 3.07
C ASP A 89 3.39 23.24 3.09
N GLY A 90 4.39 22.62 2.46
CA GLY A 90 4.57 21.17 2.47
C GLY A 90 4.90 20.62 3.86
N ARG A 91 5.63 21.38 4.70
CA ARG A 91 5.83 21.01 6.11
C ARG A 91 4.52 21.10 6.88
N ARG A 92 3.78 22.20 6.76
CA ARG A 92 2.48 22.40 7.42
C ARG A 92 1.48 21.33 7.03
N LEU A 93 1.43 20.95 5.75
CA LEU A 93 0.54 19.90 5.25
C LEU A 93 0.87 18.53 5.86
N ARG A 94 2.15 18.17 5.95
CA ARG A 94 2.58 16.90 6.59
C ARG A 94 2.24 16.88 8.07
N PHE A 95 2.55 17.94 8.81
CA PHE A 95 2.17 18.05 10.22
C PHE A 95 0.65 18.05 10.42
N GLY A 96 -0.09 18.79 9.60
CA GLY A 96 -1.55 18.84 9.65
C GLY A 96 -2.18 17.48 9.37
N ALA A 97 -1.70 16.74 8.37
CA ALA A 97 -2.19 15.41 8.05
C ALA A 97 -1.94 14.41 9.20
N VAL A 98 -0.75 14.45 9.82
CA VAL A 98 -0.44 13.62 11.00
C VAL A 98 -1.28 14.04 12.21
N ALA A 99 -1.39 15.35 12.48
CA ALA A 99 -2.16 15.88 13.61
C ALA A 99 -3.66 15.58 13.47
N LEU A 100 -4.18 15.48 12.25
CA LEU A 100 -5.56 15.10 11.99
C LEU A 100 -5.82 13.61 12.24
N LEU A 101 -4.90 12.73 11.82
CA LEU A 101 -5.14 11.29 11.82
C LEU A 101 -4.61 10.60 13.09
N ALA A 102 -3.63 11.18 13.79
CA ALA A 102 -3.08 10.62 15.03
C ALA A 102 -4.12 10.49 16.15
N PRO A 103 -5.06 11.45 16.35
CA PRO A 103 -6.14 11.28 17.32
C PRO A 103 -7.06 10.10 16.97
N VAL A 104 -7.29 9.82 15.68
CA VAL A 104 -8.09 8.66 15.26
C VAL A 104 -7.39 7.36 15.65
N TRP A 105 -6.09 7.25 15.37
CA TRP A 105 -5.31 6.09 15.81
C TRP A 105 -5.30 5.92 17.32
N LEU A 106 -5.13 7.01 18.07
CA LEU A 106 -5.15 6.96 19.53
C LEU A 106 -6.53 6.55 20.06
N ALA A 107 -7.61 7.04 19.46
CA ALA A 107 -8.97 6.63 19.80
C ALA A 107 -9.17 5.13 19.53
N SER A 108 -8.75 4.62 18.36
CA SER A 108 -8.81 3.19 18.06
C SER A 108 -8.02 2.34 19.06
N LEU A 109 -6.84 2.80 19.49
CA LEU A 109 -6.06 2.13 20.52
C LEU A 109 -6.77 2.12 21.88
N VAL A 110 -7.37 3.23 22.28
CA VAL A 110 -8.16 3.31 23.53
C VAL A 110 -9.37 2.39 23.47
N LEU A 111 -10.08 2.33 22.34
CA LEU A 111 -11.21 1.42 22.14
C LEU A 111 -10.77 -0.05 22.25
N LEU A 112 -9.65 -0.40 21.64
CA LEU A 112 -9.11 -1.75 21.68
C LEU A 112 -8.73 -2.19 23.11
N LEU A 113 -8.17 -1.27 23.90
CA LEU A 113 -7.78 -1.54 25.29
C LEU A 113 -8.94 -1.47 26.28
N GLY A 114 -10.10 -0.96 25.86
CA GLY A 114 -11.28 -0.78 26.70
C GLY A 114 -12.25 -1.97 26.72
N ASP A 115 -11.87 -3.10 26.12
CA ASP A 115 -12.67 -4.33 26.01
C ASP A 115 -14.08 -4.14 25.38
N TRP A 116 -14.26 -3.08 24.57
CA TRP A 116 -15.53 -2.85 23.89
C TRP A 116 -15.67 -3.78 22.68
N GLN A 117 -16.30 -4.94 22.92
CA GLN A 117 -16.41 -6.04 21.95
C GLN A 117 -16.90 -5.59 20.55
N PRO A 118 -18.01 -4.85 20.38
CA PRO A 118 -18.47 -4.41 19.06
C PRO A 118 -17.50 -3.52 18.28
N GLY A 119 -16.54 -2.88 18.97
CA GLY A 119 -15.51 -2.07 18.32
C GLY A 119 -14.25 -2.84 17.95
N THR A 120 -14.15 -4.12 18.31
CA THR A 120 -12.90 -4.89 18.25
C THR A 120 -12.34 -4.96 16.84
N TYR A 121 -13.17 -5.32 15.86
CA TYR A 121 -12.70 -5.48 14.49
C TYR A 121 -12.18 -4.15 13.92
N LEU A 122 -13.00 -3.10 13.98
CA LEU A 122 -12.63 -1.75 13.52
C LEU A 122 -11.38 -1.22 14.24
N ALA A 123 -11.27 -1.45 15.55
CA ALA A 123 -10.13 -0.99 16.33
C ALA A 123 -8.84 -1.72 15.95
N LEU A 124 -8.89 -3.05 15.79
CA LEU A 124 -7.74 -3.85 15.34
C LEU A 124 -7.27 -3.43 13.96
N GLU A 125 -8.19 -3.17 13.04
CA GLU A 125 -7.91 -2.71 11.69
C GLU A 125 -7.19 -1.35 11.69
N LEU A 126 -7.75 -0.36 12.40
CA LEU A 126 -7.21 1.00 12.44
C LEU A 126 -5.90 1.10 13.23
N VAL A 127 -5.76 0.35 14.34
CA VAL A 127 -4.51 0.29 15.12
C VAL A 127 -3.37 -0.27 14.27
N TRP A 128 -3.65 -1.25 13.41
CA TRP A 128 -2.68 -1.86 12.49
C TRP A 128 -2.38 -1.00 11.27
N ALA A 129 -3.39 -0.41 10.62
CA ALA A 129 -3.22 0.29 9.35
C ALA A 129 -2.72 1.73 9.52
N LEU A 130 -3.15 2.45 10.55
CA LEU A 130 -2.84 3.88 10.67
C LEU A 130 -1.37 4.19 10.98
N PRO A 131 -0.57 3.40 11.73
CA PRO A 131 0.84 3.71 11.96
C PRO A 131 1.66 3.88 10.66
N PRO A 132 1.63 2.94 9.69
CA PRO A 132 2.31 3.15 8.41
C PRO A 132 1.69 4.28 7.58
N ILE A 133 0.37 4.51 7.63
CA ILE A 133 -0.27 5.65 6.93
C ILE A 133 0.22 6.98 7.52
N LEU A 134 0.27 7.10 8.85
CA LEU A 134 0.80 8.27 9.55
C LEU A 134 2.25 8.52 9.17
N PHE A 135 3.06 7.47 9.07
CA PHE A 135 4.43 7.58 8.58
C PHE A 135 4.48 8.07 7.13
N GLN A 136 3.68 7.51 6.23
CA GLN A 136 3.60 7.92 4.82
C GLN A 136 3.17 9.40 4.68
N LEU A 137 2.19 9.84 5.48
CA LEU A 137 1.72 11.23 5.51
C LEU A 137 2.76 12.17 6.10
N GLY A 138 3.36 11.82 7.23
CA GLY A 138 4.44 12.59 7.85
C GLY A 138 5.67 12.69 6.95
N PHE A 139 5.95 11.65 6.16
CA PHE A 139 7.03 11.65 5.18
C PHE A 139 6.69 12.51 3.95
N GLY A 140 5.50 12.37 3.36
CA GLY A 140 5.23 12.82 2.00
C GLY A 140 3.81 13.27 1.67
N ALA A 141 3.00 13.74 2.64
CA ALA A 141 1.66 14.28 2.37
C ALA A 141 1.66 15.39 1.30
N ASP A 142 2.72 16.20 1.22
CA ASP A 142 2.90 17.22 0.18
C ASP A 142 3.05 16.62 -1.23
N ILE A 143 3.77 15.51 -1.34
CA ILE A 143 3.93 14.75 -2.59
C ILE A 143 2.60 14.11 -2.99
N LEU A 144 1.90 13.50 -2.02
CA LEU A 144 0.59 12.86 -2.24
C LEU A 144 -0.46 13.89 -2.68
N TRP A 145 -0.44 15.10 -2.11
CA TRP A 145 -1.37 16.17 -2.47
C TRP A 145 -1.15 16.72 -3.88
N GLN A 146 0.10 16.77 -4.35
CA GLN A 146 0.41 17.07 -5.76
C GLN A 146 -0.20 16.02 -6.70
N HIS A 147 -0.34 14.78 -6.23
CA HIS A 147 -0.94 13.66 -6.95
C HIS A 147 -2.39 13.37 -6.51
N ARG A 148 -3.09 14.32 -5.87
CA ARG A 148 -4.42 14.07 -5.25
C ARG A 148 -5.47 13.48 -6.19
N ARG A 149 -5.45 13.84 -7.48
CA ARG A 149 -6.35 13.26 -8.48
C ARG A 149 -6.03 11.80 -8.75
N LEU A 150 -4.74 11.47 -8.84
CA LEU A 150 -4.27 10.10 -9.00
C LEU A 150 -4.59 9.27 -7.75
N VAL A 151 -4.37 9.83 -6.55
CA VAL A 151 -4.76 9.20 -5.28
C VAL A 151 -6.26 8.91 -5.27
N PHE A 152 -7.09 9.93 -5.49
CA PHE A 152 -8.55 9.79 -5.47
C PHE A 152 -9.06 8.73 -6.45
N TRP A 153 -8.63 8.81 -7.71
CA TRP A 153 -9.06 7.87 -8.76
C TRP A 153 -8.41 6.49 -8.64
N SER A 154 -7.35 6.34 -7.85
CA SER A 154 -6.84 5.02 -7.49
C SER A 154 -7.66 4.41 -6.37
N LEU A 155 -7.95 5.17 -5.30
CA LEU A 155 -8.64 4.67 -4.11
C LEU A 155 -10.11 4.35 -4.36
N VAL A 156 -10.89 5.31 -4.89
CA VAL A 156 -12.35 5.16 -4.96
C VAL A 156 -12.76 3.93 -5.79
N PRO A 157 -12.27 3.73 -7.03
CA PRO A 157 -12.69 2.58 -7.83
C PRO A 157 -12.20 1.25 -7.27
N THR A 158 -10.97 1.19 -6.75
CA THR A 158 -10.41 -0.07 -6.22
C THR A 158 -11.10 -0.50 -4.93
N THR A 159 -11.35 0.44 -4.01
CA THR A 159 -12.08 0.16 -2.77
C THR A 159 -13.51 -0.27 -3.04
N LEU A 160 -14.24 0.43 -3.92
CA LEU A 160 -15.63 0.07 -4.23
C LEU A 160 -15.73 -1.29 -4.95
N TYR A 161 -14.79 -1.59 -5.86
CA TYR A 161 -14.75 -2.87 -6.55
C TYR A 161 -14.51 -4.05 -5.60
N LEU A 162 -13.54 -3.90 -4.69
CA LEU A 162 -13.22 -4.94 -3.71
C LEU A 162 -14.35 -5.11 -2.71
N ALA A 163 -14.91 -4.02 -2.16
CA ALA A 163 -16.07 -4.07 -1.27
C ALA A 163 -17.29 -4.76 -1.92
N ALA A 164 -17.54 -4.48 -3.21
CA ALA A 164 -18.60 -5.15 -3.95
C ALA A 164 -18.34 -6.66 -4.12
N THR A 165 -17.09 -7.05 -4.33
CA THR A 165 -16.69 -8.47 -4.45
C THR A 165 -16.83 -9.17 -3.09
N ASP A 166 -16.41 -8.50 -2.02
CA ASP A 166 -16.50 -8.98 -0.65
C ASP A 166 -17.95 -9.21 -0.21
N THR A 167 -18.86 -8.30 -0.61
CA THR A 167 -20.30 -8.44 -0.38
C THR A 167 -20.84 -9.77 -0.93
N VAL A 168 -20.36 -10.20 -2.11
CA VAL A 168 -20.74 -11.49 -2.72
C VAL A 168 -20.12 -12.66 -1.97
N ALA A 169 -18.87 -12.54 -1.53
CA ALA A 169 -18.18 -13.61 -0.82
C ALA A 169 -18.76 -13.86 0.59
N ILE A 170 -19.03 -12.79 1.36
CA ILE A 170 -19.77 -12.88 2.63
C ILE A 170 -21.19 -13.41 2.39
N GLY A 171 -21.89 -12.89 1.38
CA GLY A 171 -23.25 -13.33 1.05
C GLY A 171 -23.34 -14.80 0.62
N SER A 172 -22.25 -15.39 0.14
CA SER A 172 -22.14 -16.82 -0.20
C SER A 172 -21.60 -17.69 0.93
N GLY A 173 -21.22 -17.10 2.07
CA GLY A 173 -20.71 -17.82 3.24
C GLY A 173 -19.24 -18.22 3.13
N THR A 174 -18.46 -17.65 2.20
CA THR A 174 -17.03 -17.98 2.05
C THR A 174 -16.26 -17.65 3.32
N TRP A 175 -16.56 -16.49 3.92
CA TRP A 175 -16.16 -16.12 5.27
C TRP A 175 -17.30 -15.41 5.98
N THR A 176 -17.22 -15.39 7.31
CA THR A 176 -18.18 -14.75 8.20
C THR A 176 -17.43 -13.90 9.21
N ILE A 177 -17.88 -12.66 9.40
CA ILE A 177 -17.40 -11.75 10.43
C ILE A 177 -18.26 -11.94 11.67
N ASP A 178 -17.64 -12.01 12.85
CA ASP A 178 -18.35 -12.15 14.11
C ASP A 178 -19.23 -10.91 14.39
N PRO A 179 -20.57 -11.05 14.43
CA PRO A 179 -21.46 -9.93 14.74
C PRO A 179 -21.23 -9.33 16.12
N ALA A 180 -20.65 -10.08 17.07
CA ALA A 180 -20.34 -9.58 18.42
C ALA A 180 -19.09 -8.68 18.44
N GLN A 181 -18.19 -8.85 17.47
CA GLN A 181 -16.92 -8.11 17.37
C GLN A 181 -16.94 -6.99 16.31
N SER A 182 -18.08 -6.84 15.62
CA SER A 182 -18.36 -5.80 14.64
C SER A 182 -19.36 -4.77 15.18
N THR A 183 -19.27 -3.54 14.66
CA THR A 183 -20.07 -2.37 15.00
C THR A 183 -21.55 -2.54 14.70
N GLY A 184 -21.93 -3.53 13.89
CA GLY A 184 -23.30 -3.79 13.46
C GLY A 184 -23.83 -2.82 12.41
N ILE A 185 -22.98 -1.92 11.89
CA ILE A 185 -23.35 -1.00 10.80
C ILE A 185 -23.14 -1.73 9.48
N LEU A 186 -24.22 -1.99 8.74
CA LEU A 186 -24.19 -2.73 7.48
C LEU A 186 -24.54 -1.82 6.28
N ILE A 187 -23.83 -2.01 5.17
CA ILE A 187 -24.18 -1.51 3.84
C ILE A 187 -24.68 -2.71 3.03
N GLY A 188 -25.99 -2.92 2.99
CA GLY A 188 -26.55 -4.17 2.47
C GLY A 188 -26.18 -5.33 3.41
N THR A 189 -25.40 -6.30 2.93
CA THR A 189 -24.86 -7.42 3.73
C THR A 189 -23.43 -7.19 4.20
N LEU A 190 -22.77 -6.11 3.76
CA LEU A 190 -21.37 -5.84 4.04
C LEU A 190 -21.22 -5.00 5.32
N PRO A 191 -20.47 -5.45 6.33
CA PRO A 191 -20.11 -4.60 7.47
C PRO A 191 -19.32 -3.36 7.02
N ILE A 192 -19.54 -2.23 7.68
CA ILE A 192 -18.85 -0.98 7.34
C ILE A 192 -17.33 -1.12 7.45
N GLU A 193 -16.88 -1.97 8.37
CA GLU A 193 -15.47 -2.31 8.60
C GLU A 193 -14.83 -2.85 7.33
N GLU A 194 -15.50 -3.68 6.54
CA GLU A 194 -14.94 -4.18 5.28
C GLU A 194 -14.69 -3.05 4.27
N LEU A 195 -15.61 -2.08 4.19
CA LEU A 195 -15.38 -0.91 3.33
C LEU A 195 -14.18 -0.09 3.80
N ILE A 196 -14.00 0.04 5.12
CA ILE A 196 -12.86 0.72 5.73
C ILE A 196 -11.58 -0.09 5.48
N PHE A 197 -11.62 -1.41 5.63
CA PHE A 197 -10.53 -2.35 5.37
C PHE A 197 -10.00 -2.17 3.96
N PHE A 198 -10.86 -2.22 2.94
CA PHE A 198 -10.43 -1.98 1.56
C PHE A 198 -9.93 -0.55 1.34
N LEU A 199 -10.47 0.44 2.04
CA LEU A 199 -9.98 1.82 1.94
C LEU A 199 -8.58 1.97 2.52
N VAL A 200 -8.32 1.46 3.73
CA VAL A 200 -7.02 1.63 4.40
C VAL A 200 -5.94 0.77 3.76
N THR A 201 -6.25 -0.46 3.36
CA THR A 201 -5.31 -1.34 2.64
C THR A 201 -4.95 -0.77 1.27
N ASN A 202 -5.93 -0.28 0.50
CA ASN A 202 -5.63 0.42 -0.75
C ASN A 202 -4.87 1.74 -0.51
N THR A 203 -5.12 2.44 0.59
CA THR A 203 -4.36 3.63 0.98
C THR A 203 -2.88 3.30 1.20
N LEU A 204 -2.57 2.24 1.93
CA LEU A 204 -1.19 1.77 2.14
C LEU A 204 -0.47 1.52 0.82
N VAL A 205 -1.13 0.80 -0.10
CA VAL A 205 -0.58 0.44 -1.42
C VAL A 205 -0.43 1.66 -2.31
N VAL A 206 -1.45 2.52 -2.42
CA VAL A 206 -1.45 3.72 -3.26
C VAL A 206 -0.39 4.71 -2.79
N PHE A 207 -0.35 5.01 -1.48
CA PHE A 207 0.64 5.92 -0.92
C PHE A 207 2.05 5.35 -1.06
N GLY A 208 2.25 4.08 -0.71
CA GLY A 208 3.54 3.40 -0.86
C GLY A 208 4.04 3.44 -2.31
N THR A 209 3.16 3.14 -3.27
CA THR A 209 3.50 3.17 -4.71
C THR A 209 3.91 4.58 -5.16
N ILE A 210 3.10 5.60 -4.85
CA ILE A 210 3.41 6.99 -5.24
C ILE A 210 4.71 7.46 -4.60
N LEU A 211 4.88 7.23 -3.30
CA LEU A 211 6.04 7.72 -2.55
C LEU A 211 7.33 7.04 -3.00
N VAL A 212 7.32 5.74 -3.31
CA VAL A 212 8.50 5.04 -3.84
C VAL A 212 8.88 5.54 -5.24
N LEU A 213 7.89 5.83 -6.09
CA LEU A 213 8.12 6.29 -7.47
C LEU A 213 8.44 7.77 -7.59
N ALA A 214 7.99 8.61 -6.66
CA ALA A 214 8.16 10.05 -6.73
C ALA A 214 9.64 10.47 -6.62
N LYS A 215 10.10 11.29 -7.58
CA LYS A 215 11.46 11.85 -7.57
C LYS A 215 11.73 12.69 -6.31
N ALA A 216 10.72 13.44 -5.85
CA ALA A 216 10.81 14.24 -4.63
C ALA A 216 11.13 13.39 -3.38
N SER A 217 10.66 12.14 -3.33
CA SER A 217 11.01 11.21 -2.25
C SER A 217 12.49 10.82 -2.30
N GLN A 218 13.02 10.58 -3.50
CA GLN A 218 14.44 10.23 -3.68
C GLN A 218 15.38 11.36 -3.23
N GLU A 219 14.96 12.62 -3.45
CA GLU A 219 15.71 13.80 -3.01
C GLU A 219 15.66 13.98 -1.49
N ARG A 220 14.58 13.55 -0.83
CA ARG A 220 14.34 13.68 0.61
C ARG A 220 15.07 12.63 1.47
N VAL A 221 15.43 11.48 0.91
CA VAL A 221 16.12 10.41 1.65
C VAL A 221 17.65 10.55 1.63
N SER A 222 18.30 9.88 2.59
CA SER A 222 19.78 9.81 2.68
C SER A 222 20.42 9.25 1.40
N PRO A 223 21.69 9.58 1.10
CA PRO A 223 22.36 9.10 -0.11
C PRO A 223 22.36 7.56 -0.25
N THR A 224 22.56 6.84 0.86
CA THR A 224 22.52 5.38 0.91
C THR A 224 21.15 4.82 0.55
N LEU A 225 20.08 5.39 1.11
CA LEU A 225 18.72 4.96 0.82
C LEU A 225 18.30 5.35 -0.60
N ARG A 226 18.76 6.50 -1.10
CA ARG A 226 18.56 6.94 -2.49
C ARG A 226 19.12 5.93 -3.49
N HIS A 227 20.32 5.38 -3.24
CA HIS A 227 20.90 4.35 -4.10
C HIS A 227 20.02 3.10 -4.15
N ARG A 228 19.53 2.62 -2.99
CA ARG A 228 18.62 1.47 -2.91
C ARG A 228 17.29 1.73 -3.61
N LEU A 229 16.66 2.89 -3.39
CA LEU A 229 15.43 3.29 -4.06
C LEU A 229 15.62 3.34 -5.58
N ARG A 230 16.75 3.88 -6.07
CA ARG A 230 17.08 3.89 -7.50
C ARG A 230 17.24 2.48 -8.06
N ALA A 231 17.87 1.56 -7.34
CA ALA A 231 17.95 0.15 -7.76
C ALA A 231 16.56 -0.51 -7.87
N ILE A 232 15.62 -0.14 -6.99
CA ILE A 232 14.24 -0.67 -7.01
C ILE A 232 13.38 -0.03 -8.12
N THR A 233 13.62 1.24 -8.44
CA THR A 233 12.78 2.03 -9.38
C THR A 233 13.30 2.03 -10.82
N SER A 234 14.59 1.75 -11.03
CA SER A 234 15.20 1.70 -12.37
C SER A 234 14.75 0.48 -13.18
N THR A 235 14.51 0.69 -14.47
CA THR A 235 14.28 -0.40 -15.42
C THR A 235 15.60 -1.14 -15.68
N PRO A 236 15.62 -2.46 -15.97
CA PRO A 236 16.85 -3.20 -16.27
C PRO A 236 17.72 -2.53 -17.35
N GLN A 237 17.07 -1.89 -18.32
CA GLN A 237 17.72 -1.15 -19.40
C GLN A 237 18.46 0.11 -18.92
N GLN A 238 17.94 0.80 -17.91
CA GLN A 238 18.58 1.97 -17.29
C GLN A 238 19.74 1.56 -16.37
N GLN A 239 19.64 0.41 -15.69
CA GLN A 239 20.74 -0.15 -14.89
C GLN A 239 21.95 -0.50 -15.76
N MET A 240 21.73 -1.10 -16.93
CA MET A 240 22.78 -1.36 -17.92
C MET A 240 23.48 -0.08 -18.40
N ILE A 241 22.74 1.02 -18.59
CA ILE A 241 23.29 2.32 -19.02
C ILE A 241 24.01 3.04 -17.86
N SER A 242 23.94 2.55 -16.63
CA SER A 242 24.68 3.11 -15.49
C SER A 242 25.98 2.38 -15.16
N LEU A 243 26.23 1.22 -15.77
CA LEU A 243 27.48 0.46 -15.59
C LEU A 243 28.67 1.14 -16.31
N PRO A 244 29.91 1.03 -15.80
CA PRO A 244 31.12 1.35 -16.55
C PRO A 244 31.13 0.66 -17.92
N SER A 245 31.78 1.25 -18.93
CA SER A 245 31.75 0.77 -20.32
C SER A 245 32.20 -0.69 -20.49
N GLU A 246 33.11 -1.15 -19.64
CA GLU A 246 33.66 -2.52 -19.66
C GLU A 246 32.60 -3.55 -19.23
N ASP A 247 31.82 -3.26 -18.18
CA ASP A 247 30.75 -4.13 -17.69
C ASP A 247 29.54 -4.20 -18.64
N ARG A 248 29.30 -3.14 -19.43
CA ARG A 248 28.25 -3.14 -20.47
C ARG A 248 28.57 -4.12 -21.60
N ALA A 249 29.83 -4.20 -22.01
CA ALA A 249 30.26 -5.11 -23.06
C ALA A 249 30.11 -6.58 -22.61
N ALA A 250 30.49 -6.89 -21.37
CA ALA A 250 30.32 -8.22 -20.79
C ALA A 250 28.84 -8.62 -20.65
N ALA A 251 27.98 -7.72 -20.15
CA ALA A 251 26.55 -7.99 -20.02
C ALA A 251 25.83 -8.13 -21.38
N GLN A 252 26.24 -7.38 -22.40
CA GLN A 252 25.72 -7.53 -23.76
C GLN A 252 26.21 -8.81 -24.45
N ALA A 253 27.44 -9.25 -24.19
CA ALA A 253 27.99 -10.49 -24.71
C ALA A 253 27.24 -11.73 -24.17
N VAL A 254 26.92 -11.74 -22.87
CA VAL A 254 26.14 -12.82 -22.23
C VAL A 254 24.72 -12.92 -22.81
N ARG A 255 24.11 -11.79 -23.17
CA ARG A 255 22.77 -11.76 -23.75
C ARG A 255 22.72 -12.19 -25.21
N ARG A 256 23.83 -12.03 -25.95
CA ARG A 256 23.96 -12.46 -27.36
C ARG A 256 24.31 -13.94 -27.50
N ASN A 257 24.86 -14.58 -26.47
CA ASN A 257 25.20 -16.01 -26.54
C ASN A 257 25.03 -16.72 -25.19
N PRO A 258 23.81 -17.19 -24.85
CA PRO A 258 23.51 -17.81 -23.56
C PRO A 258 24.22 -19.17 -23.34
N ILE A 259 24.84 -19.75 -24.36
CA ILE A 259 25.42 -21.10 -24.35
C ILE A 259 26.89 -21.10 -23.91
N ALA A 260 27.58 -19.95 -23.92
CA ALA A 260 29.03 -19.87 -23.68
C ALA A 260 29.48 -20.12 -22.21
N ARG A 261 28.56 -20.45 -21.28
CA ARG A 261 28.89 -20.81 -19.88
C ARG A 261 28.84 -22.31 -19.57
N ARG A 262 28.67 -23.18 -20.56
CA ARG A 262 28.78 -24.64 -20.36
C ARG A 262 29.80 -25.26 -21.30
N ALA A 263 31.07 -25.22 -20.88
CA ALA A 263 32.04 -26.32 -20.97
C ALA A 263 33.46 -25.82 -20.68
N PRO A 264 34.27 -26.64 -20.00
CA PRO A 264 34.27 -26.91 -18.56
C PRO A 264 35.13 -25.90 -17.77
#